data_AF-A0A1Y5FZ71-F1
#
_entry.id   AF-A0A1Y5FZ71-F1
#
_cell.length_a   1.000
_cell.length_b   1.000
_cell.length_c   1.000
_cell.angle_alpha   90.00
_cell.angle_beta   90.00
_cell.angle_gamma   90.00
#
_symmetry.space_group_name_H-M   'P 1'
#
loop_
_entity.id
_entity.type
_entity.pdbx_description
1 polymer ?
#
loop_
_entity_poly.entity_id
_entity_poly.type
_entity_poly.pdbx_seq_one_letter_code
_entity_poly.pdbx_strand_id
1 'polypeptide(L)'
;MKTLDLLSCPEATLTTELKQMKARELERHTRKLLAKLGLRDYDDVMATVIKTIAKLDADKTDRFSTLQSLIHSLLPTIEKNRPEHNALIERLSLIMMLLVAKQFHKIHTVHD
;
A
#
# COMPACT_ATOMS: atom_id res chain seq x y z
N MET A 1 2.02 -6.23 14.85
CA MET A 1 0.73 -6.91 14.51
C MET A 1 0.98 -8.04 13.50
N LYS A 2 0.14 -9.08 13.35
CA LYS A 2 0.30 -10.04 12.21
C LYS A 2 -0.41 -9.49 10.96
N THR A 3 0.00 -9.96 9.77
CA THR A 3 -0.58 -9.51 8.49
C THR A 3 -2.07 -9.82 8.36
N LEU A 4 -2.54 -10.93 8.93
CA LEU A 4 -3.96 -11.28 8.91
C LEU A 4 -4.78 -10.34 9.80
N ASP A 5 -4.24 -9.97 10.96
CA ASP A 5 -4.90 -9.07 11.90
C ASP A 5 -5.15 -7.69 11.26
N LEU A 6 -4.31 -7.23 10.32
CA LEU A 6 -4.52 -5.98 9.57
C LEU A 6 -5.82 -5.99 8.74
N LEU A 7 -6.24 -7.17 8.27
CA LEU A 7 -7.44 -7.32 7.46
C LEU A 7 -8.71 -7.26 8.30
N SER A 8 -8.61 -7.69 9.56
CA SER A 8 -9.71 -7.69 10.53
C SER A 8 -9.66 -6.49 11.49
N CYS A 9 -8.61 -5.67 11.42
CA CYS A 9 -8.44 -4.50 12.27
C CYS A 9 -9.50 -3.43 11.92
N PRO A 10 -10.21 -2.87 12.91
CA PRO A 10 -11.13 -1.76 12.70
C PRO A 10 -10.42 -0.55 12.09
N GLU A 11 -11.06 0.12 11.14
CA GLU A 11 -10.47 1.26 10.43
C GLU A 11 -10.06 2.40 11.37
N ALA A 12 -10.87 2.63 12.43
CA ALA A 12 -10.63 3.65 13.45
C ALA A 12 -9.27 3.50 14.17
N THR A 13 -8.77 2.27 14.31
CA THR A 13 -7.49 2.00 14.99
C THR A 13 -6.37 1.66 14.01
N LEU A 14 -6.71 1.14 12.83
CA LEU A 14 -5.74 0.70 11.81
C LEU A 14 -4.75 1.80 11.44
N THR A 15 -5.22 3.01 11.14
CA THR A 15 -4.33 4.10 10.69
C THR A 15 -3.32 4.47 11.79
N THR A 16 -3.75 4.47 13.05
CA THR A 16 -2.89 4.74 14.20
C THR A 16 -1.82 3.67 14.36
N GLU A 17 -2.22 2.40 14.32
CA GLU A 17 -1.33 1.24 14.39
C GLU A 17 -0.29 1.27 13.25
N LEU A 18 -0.73 1.47 12.01
CA LEU A 18 0.15 1.53 10.84
C LEU A 18 1.19 2.66 10.96
N LYS A 19 0.78 3.84 11.43
CA LYS A 19 1.70 4.99 11.58
C LYS A 19 2.83 4.71 12.57
N GLN A 20 2.58 3.94 13.62
CA GLN A 20 3.56 3.57 14.64
C GLN A 20 4.56 2.48 14.17
N MET A 21 4.20 1.72 13.13
CA MET A 21 5.09 0.68 12.60
C MET A 21 6.34 1.26 11.93
N LYS A 22 7.43 0.49 12.07
CA LYS A 22 8.69 0.76 11.36
C LYS A 22 8.55 0.42 9.88
N ALA A 23 9.29 1.11 9.01
CA ALA A 23 9.26 0.87 7.56
C ALA A 23 9.46 -0.62 7.20
N ARG A 24 10.43 -1.30 7.80
CA ARG A 24 10.68 -2.74 7.58
C ARG A 24 9.48 -3.63 7.91
N GLU A 25 8.68 -3.28 8.92
CA GLU A 25 7.47 -4.04 9.28
C GLU A 25 6.38 -3.82 8.23
N LEU A 26 6.16 -2.56 7.82
CA LEU A 26 5.24 -2.22 6.74
C LEU A 26 5.62 -2.93 5.43
N GLU A 27 6.89 -2.93 5.03
CA GLU A 27 7.38 -3.64 3.85
C GLU A 27 7.08 -5.15 3.92
N ARG A 28 7.28 -5.77 5.09
CA ARG A 28 6.96 -7.18 5.30
C ARG A 28 5.46 -7.45 5.13
N HIS A 29 4.60 -6.57 5.61
CA HIS A 29 3.16 -6.69 5.40
C HIS A 29 2.79 -6.53 3.92
N THR A 30 3.32 -5.52 3.24
CA THR A 30 3.13 -5.29 1.81
C THR A 30 3.50 -6.52 0.97
N ARG A 31 4.70 -7.09 1.18
CA ARG A 31 5.15 -8.30 0.46
C ARG A 31 4.19 -9.47 0.64
N LYS A 32 3.69 -9.68 1.86
CA LYS A 32 2.74 -10.77 2.16
C LYS A 32 1.37 -10.54 1.52
N LEU A 33 0.87 -9.31 1.52
CA LEU A 33 -0.41 -8.97 0.90
C LEU A 33 -0.34 -9.05 -0.63
N LEU A 34 0.75 -8.58 -1.23
CA LEU A 34 1.01 -8.74 -2.67
C LEU A 34 1.04 -10.21 -3.09
N ALA A 35 1.74 -11.06 -2.33
CA ALA A 35 1.80 -12.48 -2.62
C ALA A 35 0.41 -13.16 -2.59
N LYS A 36 -0.49 -12.71 -1.70
CA LYS A 36 -1.89 -13.17 -1.67
C LYS A 36 -2.70 -12.76 -2.90
N LEU A 37 -2.33 -11.64 -3.51
CA LEU A 37 -2.92 -11.11 -4.74
C LEU A 37 -2.25 -11.68 -6.01
N GLY A 38 -1.33 -12.65 -5.87
CA GLY A 38 -0.56 -13.20 -6.99
C GLY A 38 0.57 -12.30 -7.51
N LEU A 39 0.81 -11.16 -6.86
CA LEU A 39 1.87 -10.21 -7.20
C LEU A 39 3.14 -10.59 -6.44
N ARG A 40 4.12 -11.17 -7.12
CA ARG A 40 5.36 -11.66 -6.48
C ARG A 40 6.54 -10.71 -6.61
N ASP A 41 6.52 -9.83 -7.60
CA ASP A 41 7.57 -8.83 -7.79
C ASP A 41 7.27 -7.58 -6.98
N TYR A 42 7.78 -7.54 -5.76
CA TYR A 42 7.59 -6.40 -4.86
C TYR A 42 8.26 -5.14 -5.39
N ASP A 43 9.48 -5.26 -5.94
CA ASP A 43 10.30 -4.10 -6.30
C ASP A 43 9.71 -3.40 -7.52
N ASP A 44 9.26 -4.15 -8.53
CA ASP A 44 8.57 -3.61 -9.70
C ASP A 44 7.23 -2.96 -9.35
N VAL A 45 6.45 -3.59 -8.47
CA VAL A 45 5.18 -3.03 -7.99
C VAL A 45 5.41 -1.72 -7.24
N MET A 46 6.36 -1.68 -6.30
CA MET A 46 6.65 -0.48 -5.53
C MET A 46 7.23 0.64 -6.40
N ALA A 47 8.09 0.32 -7.37
CA ALA A 47 8.60 1.30 -8.32
C ALA A 47 7.45 1.96 -9.11
N THR A 48 6.47 1.17 -9.53
CA THR A 48 5.27 1.66 -10.23
C THR A 48 4.39 2.52 -9.32
N VAL A 49 4.20 2.11 -8.07
CA VAL A 49 3.43 2.84 -7.06
C VAL A 49 4.08 4.19 -6.74
N ILE A 50 5.39 4.22 -6.49
CA ILE A 50 6.14 5.46 -6.22
C ILE A 50 6.00 6.43 -7.38
N LYS A 51 6.23 5.96 -8.62
CA LYS A 51 6.09 6.79 -9.83
C LYS A 51 4.68 7.33 -10.01
N THR A 52 3.67 6.54 -9.66
CA THR A 52 2.27 6.96 -9.73
C THR A 52 2.00 8.03 -8.69
N ILE A 53 2.34 7.78 -7.43
CA ILE A 53 2.11 8.73 -6.32
C ILE A 53 2.82 10.07 -6.58
N ALA A 54 4.03 10.05 -7.11
CA ALA A 54 4.78 11.26 -7.46
C ALA A 54 4.11 12.11 -8.56
N LYS A 55 3.30 11.49 -9.44
CA LYS A 55 2.55 12.18 -10.49
C LYS A 55 1.16 12.63 -10.06
N LEU A 56 0.69 12.19 -8.89
CA LEU A 56 -0.59 12.63 -8.36
C LEU A 56 -0.42 14.02 -7.78
N ASP A 57 -1.20 14.98 -8.26
CA ASP A 57 -1.30 16.31 -7.65
C ASP A 57 -1.66 16.19 -6.16
N ALA A 58 -1.01 17.01 -5.33
CA ALA A 58 -1.28 17.05 -3.91
C ALA A 58 -2.73 17.44 -3.59
N ASP A 59 -3.35 18.24 -4.47
CA ASP A 59 -4.69 18.82 -4.30
C ASP A 59 -5.83 17.94 -4.81
N LYS A 60 -5.54 16.79 -5.45
CA LYS A 60 -6.58 15.88 -5.92
C LYS A 60 -7.00 14.95 -4.80
N THR A 61 -8.30 14.93 -4.50
CA THR A 61 -8.94 14.04 -3.53
C THR A 61 -8.92 12.56 -3.94
N ASP A 62 -8.54 12.23 -5.18
CA ASP A 62 -8.66 10.86 -5.72
C ASP A 62 -7.44 9.95 -5.47
N ARG A 63 -6.39 10.42 -4.79
CA ARG A 63 -5.10 9.69 -4.76
C ARG A 63 -5.25 8.24 -4.31
N PHE A 64 -6.17 8.01 -3.37
CA PHE A 64 -6.48 6.70 -2.83
C PHE A 64 -7.18 5.79 -3.84
N SER A 65 -8.22 6.28 -4.52
CA SER A 65 -8.93 5.51 -5.55
C SER A 65 -8.05 5.26 -6.78
N THR A 66 -7.17 6.20 -7.13
CA THR A 66 -6.19 6.02 -8.22
C THR A 66 -5.18 4.92 -7.87
N LEU A 67 -4.67 4.88 -6.63
CA LEU A 67 -3.77 3.81 -6.20
C LEU A 67 -4.48 2.44 -6.16
N GLN A 68 -5.72 2.38 -5.66
CA GLN A 68 -6.50 1.15 -5.69
C GLN A 68 -6.71 0.64 -7.11
N SER A 69 -7.04 1.54 -8.04
CA SER A 69 -7.22 1.22 -9.47
C SER A 69 -5.92 0.70 -10.10
N LEU A 70 -4.78 1.30 -9.75
CA LEU A 70 -3.46 0.82 -10.17
C LEU A 70 -3.21 -0.61 -9.68
N ILE A 71 -3.36 -0.87 -8.38
CA ILE A 71 -3.14 -2.21 -7.82
C ILE A 71 -4.05 -3.23 -8.50
N HIS A 72 -5.33 -2.88 -8.71
CA HIS A 72 -6.30 -3.72 -9.40
C HIS A 72 -5.89 -4.03 -10.85
N SER A 73 -5.31 -3.06 -11.56
CA SER A 73 -4.84 -3.24 -12.94
C SER A 73 -3.66 -4.21 -13.04
N LEU A 74 -2.81 -4.25 -12.01
CA LEU A 74 -1.63 -5.12 -11.92
C LEU A 74 -2.00 -6.58 -11.62
N LEU A 75 -3.18 -6.84 -11.05
CA LEU A 75 -3.59 -8.19 -10.69
C LEU A 75 -3.61 -9.14 -11.91
N PRO A 76 -3.25 -10.42 -11.73
CA PRO A 76 -3.50 -11.44 -12.75
C PRO A 76 -4.99 -11.52 -13.10
N THR A 77 -5.33 -11.83 -14.35
CA THR A 77 -6.72 -11.87 -14.84
C THR A 77 -7.64 -12.76 -14.01
N ILE A 78 -7.13 -13.89 -13.49
CA ILE A 78 -7.85 -14.85 -12.65
C ILE A 78 -8.24 -14.25 -11.28
N GLU A 79 -7.53 -13.20 -10.85
CA GLU A 79 -7.66 -12.58 -9.53
C GLU A 79 -8.47 -11.26 -9.55
N LYS A 80 -8.80 -10.73 -10.74
CA LYS A 80 -9.41 -9.39 -10.90
C LYS A 80 -10.86 -9.27 -10.42
N ASN A 81 -11.62 -10.34 -10.33
CA ASN A 81 -13.06 -10.27 -10.04
C ASN A 81 -13.44 -10.91 -8.70
N ARG A 82 -12.47 -11.15 -7.81
CA ARG A 82 -12.73 -11.78 -6.52
C ARG A 82 -13.12 -10.71 -5.49
N PRO A 83 -14.34 -10.75 -4.92
CA PRO A 83 -14.78 -9.73 -3.97
C PRO A 83 -13.94 -9.71 -2.68
N GLU A 84 -13.34 -10.85 -2.32
CA GLU A 84 -12.39 -10.98 -1.20
C GLU A 84 -11.11 -10.13 -1.36
N HIS A 85 -10.80 -9.68 -2.58
CA HIS A 85 -9.63 -8.85 -2.85
C HIS A 85 -9.84 -7.37 -2.57
N ASN A 86 -11.08 -6.89 -2.52
CA ASN A 86 -11.34 -5.47 -2.29
C ASN A 86 -10.77 -5.00 -0.94
N ALA A 87 -11.02 -5.76 0.13
CA ALA A 87 -10.46 -5.48 1.45
C ALA A 87 -8.92 -5.60 1.46
N LEU A 88 -8.34 -6.55 0.72
CA LEU A 88 -6.89 -6.68 0.60
C LEU A 88 -6.28 -5.46 -0.10
N ILE A 89 -6.86 -5.03 -1.21
CA ILE A 89 -6.39 -3.89 -2.01
C ILE A 89 -6.50 -2.60 -1.21
N GLU A 90 -7.60 -2.38 -0.50
CA GLU A 90 -7.78 -1.21 0.34
C GLU A 90 -6.70 -1.11 1.43
N ARG A 91 -6.49 -2.21 2.18
CA ARG A 91 -5.46 -2.28 3.23
C ARG A 91 -4.06 -2.11 2.65
N LEU A 92 -3.81 -2.71 1.48
CA LEU A 92 -2.53 -2.61 0.79
C LEU A 92 -2.24 -1.17 0.33
N SER A 93 -3.23 -0.47 -0.24
CA SER A 93 -3.12 0.93 -0.65
C SER A 93 -2.72 1.83 0.51
N LEU A 94 -3.34 1.67 1.68
CA LEU A 94 -2.99 2.44 2.88
C LEU A 94 -1.53 2.23 3.29
N ILE A 95 -1.09 0.96 3.35
CA ILE A 95 0.28 0.61 3.73
C ILE A 95 1.29 1.16 2.73
N MET A 96 1.01 1.05 1.43
CA MET A 96 1.88 1.55 0.37
C MET A 96 1.99 3.07 0.38
N MET A 97 0.88 3.81 0.54
CA MET A 97 0.94 5.27 0.71
C MET A 97 1.78 5.67 1.90
N LEU A 98 1.63 4.99 3.03
CA LEU A 98 2.40 5.28 4.24
C LEU A 98 3.90 4.99 4.05
N LEU A 99 4.24 3.88 3.37
CA LEU A 99 5.62 3.56 3.02
C LEU A 99 6.25 4.66 2.17
N VAL A 100 5.55 5.10 1.14
CA VAL A 100 6.02 6.17 0.24
C VAL A 100 6.19 7.48 1.02
N ALA A 101 5.21 7.87 1.83
CA ALA A 101 5.31 9.06 2.68
C ALA A 101 6.51 9.00 3.64
N LYS A 102 6.76 7.85 4.28
CA LYS A 102 7.92 7.64 5.17
C LYS A 102 9.25 7.69 4.42
N GLN A 103 9.30 7.17 3.19
CA GLN A 103 10.50 7.23 2.34
C GLN A 103 10.79 8.67 1.90
N PHE A 104 9.77 9.43 1.44
CA PHE A 104 9.93 10.84 1.11
C PHE A 104 10.39 11.66 2.32
N HIS A 105 9.73 11.51 3.47
CA HIS A 105 10.12 12.23 4.68
C HIS A 105 11.57 11.95 5.08
N LYS A 106 12.01 10.68 5.02
CA LYS A 106 13.40 10.32 5.31
C LYS A 106 14.40 11.04 4.40
N ILE A 107 14.10 11.19 3.10
CA ILE A 107 14.99 11.90 2.16
C ILE A 107 15.08 13.38 2.54
N HIS A 108 13.98 14.00 2.94
CA HIS A 108 13.96 15.42 3.31
C HIS A 108 14.57 15.69 4.70
N THR A 109 14.43 14.79 5.68
CA THR A 109 14.99 14.97 7.03
C THR A 109 16.46 14.58 7.16
N VAL A 110 17.04 13.86 6.19
CA VAL A 110 18.48 13.54 6.20
C VAL A 110 19.34 14.75 5.78
N HIS A 111 18.69 15.85 5.35
CA HIS A 111 19.35 17.10 4.96
C HIS A 111 19.25 18.23 5.99
N ASP A 112 18.65 17.99 7.16
CA ASP A 112 18.64 18.90 8.32
C ASP A 112 19.48 18.31 9.47
#